data_AF-A0A9D5EC10-F1
#
_entry.id   AF-A0A9D5EC10-F1
#
_cell.length_a   1.000
_cell.length_b   1.000
_cell.length_c   1.000
_cell.angle_alpha   90.00
_cell.angle_beta   90.00
_cell.angle_gamma   90.00
#
_symmetry.space_group_name_H-M   'P 1'
#
loop_
_entity.id
_entity.type
_entity.pdbx_description
1 polymer ?
#
loop_
_entity_poly.entity_id
_entity_poly.type
_entity_poly.pdbx_seq_one_letter_code
_entity_poly.pdbx_strand_id
1 'polypeptide(L)'
;MNELDSQLVTGQLRQLGYTFTDQPAQAQVVLYNTCSVREHAEQKVWSRLGELALRKAREPALVVGVLGCMAEREGAGLIKRMPVVDLMVGPAELDKLPALLDNAVKTRASLLHDGATLSLLATPDDQKPDVSLLRSAGQVALHGYGSGHTGQTNRRSATLAAAADTLELLDLSRSTGERELSAGGRSAYVRITRGCNKFCTYCVVPFTRGAEVHRPPGHIIDECKRLADAGVIEVTLLGQTVNHYRFEHAAAVTIGGLVQPQKGRAYAAPGPSRADPYRGERVTTFADLLRQIHDQVPAIRRLRFVTSFPRSFGDDVLDAIADCPRICRYLHVPAQSGSDRILKLMNRGYTVGEYLEFLDRARARLDQPQAGRPLTVAGDIIVGFPTETDEDHAATVALLRRAAYKNCFIFKYSPRPGTVAIDRFEDDVPDEVKRERNQELLALQQGISAEVSAAYVGRTVEVFVEGVSPRAAKAIGRARTPEPRSGVALTVHGEPAGNPAADREPAEALDGQGQAVGAGGDGSSTDGRVQMVGRTDGDLIVFFDASESQSLDSLIGRVERVRVERSSALALFGSTVQTN
;
A
#
# COMPACT_ATOMS: atom_id res chain seq x y z
N MET A 1 -0.47 -3.30 0.02
CA MET A 1 -1.50 -4.31 0.42
C MET A 1 -2.66 -4.26 -0.56
N ASN A 2 -3.44 -3.18 -0.63
CA ASN A 2 -4.56 -3.08 -1.59
C ASN A 2 -4.14 -3.33 -3.05
N GLU A 3 -2.95 -2.90 -3.49
CA GLU A 3 -2.44 -3.23 -4.83
C GLU A 3 -2.28 -4.74 -5.05
N LEU A 4 -1.69 -5.46 -4.08
CA LEU A 4 -1.59 -6.92 -4.12
C LEU A 4 -2.99 -7.56 -4.08
N ASP A 5 -3.87 -7.08 -3.18
CA ASP A 5 -5.25 -7.55 -3.08
C ASP A 5 -5.96 -7.43 -4.45
N SER A 6 -5.77 -6.31 -5.16
CA SER A 6 -6.31 -6.10 -6.52
C SER A 6 -5.67 -7.02 -7.56
N GLN A 7 -4.35 -7.24 -7.52
CA GLN A 7 -3.66 -8.16 -8.44
C GLN A 7 -4.18 -9.59 -8.31
N LEU A 8 -4.35 -10.08 -7.08
CA LEU A 8 -4.88 -11.41 -6.80
C LEU A 8 -6.32 -11.56 -7.31
N VAL A 9 -7.16 -10.56 -7.05
CA VAL A 9 -8.53 -10.49 -7.57
C VAL A 9 -8.56 -10.50 -9.09
N THR A 10 -7.71 -9.69 -9.74
CA THR A 10 -7.61 -9.64 -11.20
C THR A 10 -7.24 -11.00 -11.79
N GLY A 11 -6.26 -11.70 -11.20
CA GLY A 11 -5.87 -13.05 -11.62
C GLY A 11 -7.04 -14.04 -11.57
N GLN A 12 -7.80 -14.07 -10.47
CA GLN A 12 -8.98 -14.94 -10.35
C GLN A 12 -10.08 -14.59 -11.36
N LEU A 13 -10.41 -13.31 -11.51
CA LEU A 13 -11.45 -12.88 -12.45
C LEU A 13 -11.09 -13.21 -13.91
N ARG A 14 -9.81 -13.11 -14.29
CA ARG A 14 -9.35 -13.55 -15.62
C ARG A 14 -9.56 -15.05 -15.84
N GLN A 15 -9.29 -15.88 -14.83
CA GLN A 15 -9.53 -17.33 -14.92
C GLN A 15 -11.02 -17.65 -15.11
N LEU A 16 -11.91 -16.78 -14.64
CA LEU A 16 -13.36 -16.88 -14.85
C LEU A 16 -13.83 -16.27 -16.17
N GLY A 17 -12.92 -15.77 -17.01
CA GLY A 17 -13.22 -15.22 -18.33
C GLY A 17 -13.50 -13.72 -18.37
N TYR A 18 -13.33 -12.98 -17.27
CA TYR A 18 -13.47 -11.53 -17.28
C TYR A 18 -12.31 -10.85 -18.03
N THR A 19 -12.63 -9.81 -18.80
CA THR A 19 -11.67 -8.93 -19.46
C THR A 19 -11.58 -7.60 -18.72
N PHE A 20 -10.39 -6.99 -18.70
CA PHE A 20 -10.14 -5.72 -18.02
C PHE A 20 -9.95 -4.64 -19.08
N THR A 21 -10.56 -3.47 -18.85
CA THR A 21 -10.47 -2.29 -19.72
C THR A 21 -9.92 -1.10 -18.92
N ASP A 22 -9.13 -0.26 -19.58
CA ASP A 22 -8.66 1.01 -19.06
C ASP A 22 -9.66 2.15 -19.31
N GLN A 23 -10.74 1.89 -20.06
CA GLN A 23 -11.81 2.83 -20.33
C GLN A 23 -12.99 2.58 -19.39
N PRO A 24 -13.21 3.41 -18.34
CA PRO A 24 -14.24 3.16 -17.35
C PRO A 24 -15.65 3.05 -17.94
N ALA A 25 -15.92 3.80 -19.01
CA ALA A 25 -17.22 3.81 -19.71
C ALA A 25 -17.57 2.48 -20.39
N GLN A 26 -16.60 1.62 -20.68
CA GLN A 26 -16.83 0.32 -21.32
C GLN A 26 -17.07 -0.82 -20.32
N ALA A 27 -16.76 -0.60 -19.04
CA ALA A 27 -16.83 -1.65 -18.02
C ALA A 27 -18.28 -1.98 -17.65
N GLN A 28 -18.67 -3.26 -17.70
CA GLN A 28 -19.96 -3.73 -17.15
C GLN A 28 -19.90 -4.04 -15.64
N VAL A 29 -18.69 -4.17 -15.10
CA VAL A 29 -18.43 -4.39 -13.68
C VAL A 29 -17.38 -3.37 -13.23
N VAL A 30 -17.67 -2.65 -12.14
CA VAL A 30 -16.74 -1.71 -11.52
C VAL A 30 -16.51 -2.11 -10.07
N LEU A 31 -15.26 -2.42 -9.71
CA LEU A 31 -14.87 -2.80 -8.36
C LEU A 31 -13.92 -1.75 -7.77
N TYR A 32 -14.28 -1.17 -6.63
CA TYR A 32 -13.39 -0.27 -5.89
C TYR A 32 -12.74 -0.99 -4.72
N ASN A 33 -11.42 -1.16 -4.75
CA ASN A 33 -10.66 -1.65 -3.61
C ASN A 33 -10.25 -0.48 -2.70
N THR A 34 -10.80 -0.47 -1.48
CA THR A 34 -10.85 0.71 -0.61
C THR A 34 -9.90 0.62 0.58
N CYS A 35 -9.56 1.78 1.13
CA CYS A 35 -8.83 1.92 2.39
C CYS A 35 -9.68 2.76 3.37
N SER A 36 -9.83 2.30 4.60
CA SER A 36 -10.55 3.01 5.68
C SER A 36 -9.64 3.65 6.72
N VAL A 37 -8.32 3.58 6.51
CA VAL A 37 -7.33 4.16 7.42
C VAL A 37 -7.23 5.68 7.22
N ARG A 38 -7.27 6.15 5.97
CA ARG A 38 -7.08 7.56 5.59
C ARG A 38 -8.37 8.18 5.09
N GLU A 39 -8.68 9.40 5.54
CA GLU A 39 -9.98 10.05 5.29
C GLU A 39 -10.18 10.35 3.82
N HIS A 40 -9.19 10.98 3.20
CA HIS A 40 -9.25 11.36 1.80
C HIS A 40 -9.37 10.15 0.87
N ALA A 41 -8.85 8.98 1.26
CA ALA A 41 -9.03 7.76 0.47
C ALA A 41 -10.51 7.34 0.46
N GLU A 42 -11.19 7.49 1.60
CA GLU A 42 -12.61 7.18 1.76
C GLU A 42 -13.52 8.20 1.05
N GLN A 43 -13.25 9.50 1.21
CA GLN A 43 -13.98 10.58 0.54
C GLN A 43 -14.01 10.42 -0.99
N LYS A 44 -12.88 9.97 -1.57
CA LYS A 44 -12.81 9.67 -3.01
C LYS A 44 -13.74 8.54 -3.40
N VAL A 45 -13.82 7.47 -2.61
CA VAL A 45 -14.73 6.36 -2.90
C VAL A 45 -16.18 6.84 -2.86
N TRP A 46 -16.56 7.64 -1.86
CA TRP A 46 -17.91 8.20 -1.79
C TRP A 46 -18.27 9.03 -3.03
N SER A 47 -17.36 9.92 -3.46
CA SER A 47 -17.54 10.72 -4.67
C SER A 47 -17.69 9.85 -5.93
N ARG A 48 -16.82 8.84 -6.10
CA ARG A 48 -16.87 7.91 -7.23
C ARG A 48 -18.14 7.05 -7.25
N LEU A 49 -18.63 6.62 -6.08
CA LEU A 49 -19.90 5.90 -5.99
C LEU A 49 -21.09 6.80 -6.38
N GLY A 50 -21.05 8.09 -6.03
CA GLY A 50 -22.04 9.07 -6.49
C GLY A 50 -22.06 9.22 -8.02
N GLU A 51 -20.90 9.31 -8.66
CA GLU A 51 -20.79 9.33 -10.12
C GLU A 51 -21.37 8.04 -10.76
N LEU A 52 -21.07 6.88 -10.17
CA LEU A 52 -21.61 5.61 -10.66
C LEU A 52 -23.12 5.50 -10.47
N ALA A 53 -23.72 6.14 -9.48
CA ALA A 53 -25.17 6.16 -9.32
C ALA A 53 -25.86 6.82 -10.53
N LEU A 54 -25.29 7.92 -11.03
CA LEU A 54 -25.76 8.59 -12.25
C LEU A 54 -25.59 7.71 -13.48
N ARG A 55 -24.46 6.99 -13.59
CA ARG A 55 -24.23 6.05 -14.70
C ARG A 55 -25.20 4.88 -14.65
N LYS A 56 -25.37 4.25 -13.50
CA LYS A 56 -26.23 3.08 -13.30
C LYS A 56 -27.71 3.37 -13.57
N ALA A 57 -28.16 4.62 -13.37
CA ALA A 57 -29.48 5.04 -13.80
C ALA A 57 -29.68 4.95 -15.32
N ARG A 58 -28.63 5.16 -16.11
CA ARG A 58 -28.63 5.04 -17.59
C ARG A 58 -28.23 3.64 -18.07
N GLU A 59 -27.42 2.93 -17.28
CA GLU A 59 -26.93 1.59 -17.55
C GLU A 59 -27.32 0.65 -16.39
N PRO A 60 -28.59 0.22 -16.28
CA PRO A 60 -29.09 -0.53 -15.13
C PRO A 60 -28.45 -1.92 -14.93
N ALA A 61 -27.78 -2.44 -15.97
CA ALA A 61 -27.03 -3.70 -15.94
C ALA A 61 -25.65 -3.58 -15.27
N LEU A 62 -25.17 -2.35 -15.02
CA LEU A 62 -23.88 -2.10 -14.40
C LEU A 62 -23.81 -2.68 -12.99
N VAL A 63 -22.80 -3.51 -12.75
CA VAL A 63 -22.49 -4.05 -11.41
C VAL A 63 -21.41 -3.20 -10.75
N VAL A 64 -21.64 -2.78 -9.52
CA VAL A 64 -20.75 -1.95 -8.71
C VAL A 64 -20.43 -2.67 -7.41
N GLY A 65 -19.15 -2.94 -7.16
CA GLY A 65 -18.68 -3.59 -5.95
C GLY A 65 -17.70 -2.74 -5.16
N VAL A 66 -17.74 -2.89 -3.83
CA VAL A 66 -16.79 -2.24 -2.92
C VAL A 66 -16.04 -3.31 -2.13
N LEU A 67 -14.71 -3.30 -2.23
CA LEU A 67 -13.81 -4.25 -1.60
C LEU A 67 -12.95 -3.56 -0.54
N GLY A 68 -12.39 -4.32 0.38
CA GLY A 68 -11.35 -3.84 1.29
C GLY A 68 -11.87 -3.20 2.57
N CYS A 69 -11.02 -2.44 3.26
CA CYS A 69 -11.27 -2.10 4.67
C CYS A 69 -12.47 -1.17 4.90
N MET A 70 -12.90 -0.40 3.90
CA MET A 70 -14.11 0.43 4.01
C MET A 70 -15.37 -0.42 3.96
N ALA A 71 -15.41 -1.42 3.07
CA ALA A 71 -16.52 -2.38 2.99
C ALA A 71 -16.72 -3.09 4.34
N GLU A 72 -15.62 -3.55 4.95
CA GLU A 72 -15.64 -4.19 6.27
C GLU A 72 -16.15 -3.27 7.38
N ARG A 73 -15.70 -2.02 7.40
CA ARG A 73 -16.04 -1.07 8.47
C ARG A 73 -17.47 -0.55 8.36
N GLU A 74 -17.88 -0.11 7.16
CA GLU A 74 -19.20 0.50 6.94
C GLU A 74 -20.31 -0.55 6.91
N GLY A 75 -19.98 -1.78 6.48
CA GLY A 75 -20.91 -2.89 6.37
C GLY A 75 -22.22 -2.51 5.68
N ALA A 76 -23.36 -2.97 6.21
CA ALA A 76 -24.68 -2.67 5.66
C ALA A 76 -25.00 -1.16 5.60
N GLY A 77 -24.33 -0.33 6.42
CA GLY A 77 -24.46 1.12 6.36
C GLY A 77 -24.06 1.71 5.01
N LEU A 78 -23.06 1.11 4.35
CA LEU A 78 -22.61 1.51 3.02
C LEU A 78 -23.71 1.33 1.98
N ILE A 79 -24.34 0.16 1.92
CA ILE A 79 -25.42 -0.13 0.97
C ILE A 79 -26.63 0.77 1.25
N LYS A 80 -26.95 1.01 2.52
CA LYS A 80 -28.05 1.91 2.90
C LYS A 80 -27.79 3.35 2.42
N ARG A 81 -26.55 3.82 2.53
CA ARG A 81 -26.14 5.16 2.10
C ARG A 81 -25.95 5.28 0.58
N MET A 82 -25.43 4.23 -0.05
CA MET A 82 -25.13 4.16 -1.47
C MET A 82 -25.79 2.91 -2.08
N PRO A 83 -27.10 2.97 -2.41
CA PRO A 83 -27.84 1.83 -2.95
C PRO A 83 -27.31 1.31 -4.30
N VAL A 84 -26.47 2.12 -4.97
CA VAL A 84 -25.78 1.76 -6.22
C VAL A 84 -24.90 0.50 -6.08
N VAL A 85 -24.43 0.18 -4.87
CA VAL A 85 -23.52 -0.94 -4.62
C VAL A 85 -24.25 -2.28 -4.59
N ASP A 86 -23.84 -3.20 -5.47
CA ASP A 86 -24.42 -4.54 -5.60
C ASP A 86 -23.81 -5.57 -4.65
N LEU A 87 -22.50 -5.44 -4.41
CA LEU A 87 -21.74 -6.40 -3.61
C LEU A 87 -20.67 -5.72 -2.77
N MET A 88 -20.38 -6.31 -1.62
CA MET A 88 -19.30 -5.89 -0.73
C MET A 88 -18.46 -7.08 -0.28
N VAL A 89 -17.14 -6.86 -0.22
CA VAL A 89 -16.18 -7.90 0.21
C VAL A 89 -15.14 -7.33 1.14
N GLY A 90 -15.02 -7.94 2.33
CA GLY A 90 -13.99 -7.62 3.31
C GLY A 90 -12.59 -8.07 2.90
N PRO A 91 -11.53 -7.51 3.51
CA PRO A 91 -10.14 -7.94 3.22
C PRO A 91 -9.86 -9.42 3.51
N ALA A 92 -10.59 -10.03 4.43
CA ALA A 92 -10.42 -11.44 4.83
C ALA A 92 -11.23 -12.42 3.97
N GLU A 93 -12.04 -11.93 3.05
CA GLU A 93 -13.05 -12.70 2.31
C GLU A 93 -12.88 -12.53 0.78
N LEU A 94 -11.72 -12.04 0.34
CA LEU A 94 -11.44 -11.73 -1.08
C LEU A 94 -11.58 -12.95 -1.99
N ASP A 95 -11.30 -14.14 -1.47
CA ASP A 95 -11.51 -15.43 -2.14
C ASP A 95 -12.98 -15.72 -2.47
N LYS A 96 -13.93 -15.07 -1.79
CA LYS A 96 -15.39 -15.20 -2.06
C LYS A 96 -15.90 -14.29 -3.16
N LEU A 97 -15.09 -13.31 -3.61
CA LEU A 97 -15.49 -12.33 -4.62
C LEU A 97 -16.04 -12.98 -5.91
N PRO A 98 -15.43 -14.03 -6.49
CA PRO A 98 -15.97 -14.73 -7.66
C PRO A 98 -17.46 -15.08 -7.55
N ALA A 99 -17.84 -15.78 -6.46
CA ALA A 99 -19.21 -16.25 -6.26
C ALA A 99 -20.18 -15.07 -6.04
N LEU A 100 -19.76 -14.06 -5.29
CA LEU A 100 -20.58 -12.87 -5.03
C LEU A 100 -20.80 -12.06 -6.30
N LEU A 101 -19.78 -11.95 -7.15
CA LEU A 101 -19.88 -11.25 -8.42
C LEU A 101 -20.81 -11.97 -9.40
N ASP A 102 -20.68 -13.29 -9.53
CA ASP A 102 -21.58 -14.11 -10.36
C ASP A 102 -23.04 -13.95 -9.91
N ASN A 103 -23.29 -14.00 -8.59
CA ASN A 103 -24.60 -13.73 -8.02
C ASN A 103 -25.10 -12.31 -8.34
N ALA A 104 -24.27 -11.29 -8.14
CA ALA A 104 -24.64 -9.90 -8.42
C ALA A 104 -25.01 -9.68 -9.89
N VAL A 105 -24.23 -10.25 -10.82
CA VAL A 105 -24.51 -10.20 -12.27
C VAL A 105 -25.83 -10.90 -12.59
N LYS A 106 -26.05 -12.12 -12.08
CA LYS A 106 -27.29 -12.89 -12.30
C LYS A 106 -28.51 -12.18 -11.73
N THR A 107 -28.41 -11.66 -10.50
CA THR A 107 -29.51 -10.90 -9.88
C THR A 107 -29.82 -9.65 -10.69
N ARG A 108 -28.82 -8.89 -11.15
CA ARG A 108 -29.04 -7.72 -12.00
C ARG A 108 -29.72 -8.09 -13.31
N ALA A 109 -29.28 -9.17 -13.96
CA ALA A 109 -29.97 -9.69 -15.14
C ALA A 109 -31.44 -9.99 -14.82
N SER A 110 -31.75 -10.71 -13.75
CA SER A 110 -33.13 -11.02 -13.34
C SER A 110 -33.98 -9.77 -13.11
N LEU A 111 -33.47 -8.81 -12.32
CA LEU A 111 -34.19 -7.56 -12.01
C LEU A 111 -34.52 -6.76 -13.27
N LEU A 112 -33.69 -6.84 -14.33
CA LEU A 112 -33.97 -6.17 -15.60
C LEU A 112 -35.02 -6.89 -16.43
N HIS A 113 -35.09 -8.21 -16.36
CA HIS A 113 -36.19 -8.96 -16.99
C HIS A 113 -37.52 -8.64 -16.28
N ASP A 114 -37.51 -8.60 -14.94
CA ASP A 114 -38.69 -8.26 -14.15
C ASP A 114 -39.10 -6.77 -14.29
N GLY A 115 -38.12 -5.86 -14.32
CA GLY A 115 -38.33 -4.43 -14.51
C GLY A 115 -38.84 -4.07 -15.91
N ALA A 116 -38.40 -4.77 -16.95
CA ALA A 116 -39.00 -4.65 -18.29
C ALA A 116 -40.47 -5.09 -18.29
N THR A 117 -40.81 -6.09 -17.48
CA THR A 117 -42.19 -6.56 -17.28
C THR A 117 -43.05 -5.52 -16.53
N LEU A 118 -42.47 -4.81 -15.56
CA LEU A 118 -43.11 -3.71 -14.83
C LEU A 118 -43.24 -2.42 -15.65
N SER A 119 -42.26 -2.09 -16.51
CA SER A 119 -42.30 -0.91 -17.37
C SER A 119 -43.34 -1.03 -18.49
N LEU A 120 -43.76 -2.25 -18.86
CA LEU A 120 -44.92 -2.51 -19.72
C LEU A 120 -46.27 -2.20 -19.04
N LEU A 121 -46.27 -2.00 -17.72
CA LEU A 121 -47.45 -1.73 -16.91
C LEU A 121 -47.52 -0.30 -16.36
N ALA A 122 -46.48 0.54 -16.57
CA ALA A 122 -46.39 1.89 -16.00
C ALA A 122 -46.87 2.98 -16.98
N THR A 123 -47.71 3.90 -16.49
CA THR A 123 -48.23 5.06 -17.22
C THR A 123 -47.25 6.24 -17.24
N PRO A 124 -47.32 7.16 -18.22
CA PRO A 124 -46.21 8.05 -18.58
C PRO A 124 -45.87 9.22 -17.64
N ASP A 125 -46.56 9.41 -16.51
CA ASP A 125 -46.75 10.77 -15.96
C ASP A 125 -46.04 11.10 -14.62
N ASP A 126 -45.03 10.35 -14.20
CA ASP A 126 -44.26 10.67 -12.98
C ASP A 126 -42.74 10.50 -13.18
N GLN A 127 -42.07 11.49 -13.78
CA GLN A 127 -40.60 11.49 -13.94
C GLN A 127 -39.88 11.93 -12.66
N LYS A 128 -39.81 11.04 -11.67
CA LYS A 128 -38.63 10.91 -10.80
C LYS A 128 -37.88 9.65 -11.22
N PRO A 129 -36.53 9.66 -11.26
CA PRO A 129 -35.77 8.45 -11.58
C PRO A 129 -36.19 7.35 -10.60
N ASP A 130 -36.64 6.21 -11.13
CA ASP A 130 -37.11 5.11 -10.30
C ASP A 130 -35.94 4.56 -9.47
N VAL A 131 -35.95 4.88 -8.18
CA VAL A 131 -34.95 4.44 -7.20
C VAL A 131 -34.94 2.91 -7.09
N SER A 132 -36.00 2.22 -7.52
CA SER A 132 -36.07 0.76 -7.58
C SER A 132 -34.98 0.19 -8.51
N LEU A 133 -34.70 0.86 -9.64
CA LEU A 133 -33.66 0.44 -10.60
C LEU A 133 -32.25 0.59 -10.03
N LEU A 134 -32.06 1.48 -9.06
CA LEU A 134 -30.79 1.66 -8.37
C LEU A 134 -30.59 0.64 -7.25
N ARG A 135 -31.66 0.07 -6.68
CA ARG A 135 -31.56 -0.89 -5.56
C ARG A 135 -31.07 -2.25 -6.05
N SER A 136 -29.98 -2.70 -5.45
CA SER A 136 -29.43 -4.03 -5.68
C SER A 136 -29.94 -5.04 -4.64
N ALA A 137 -29.75 -6.34 -4.89
CA ALA A 137 -30.06 -7.40 -3.93
C ALA A 137 -29.16 -7.48 -2.69
N GLY A 138 -28.29 -6.48 -2.48
CA GLY A 138 -27.54 -6.28 -1.25
C GLY A 138 -26.70 -7.47 -0.80
N GLN A 139 -25.91 -8.06 -1.70
CA GLN A 139 -25.06 -9.22 -1.38
C GLN A 139 -23.79 -8.78 -0.62
N VAL A 140 -23.39 -9.53 0.40
CA VAL A 140 -22.35 -9.08 1.33
C VAL A 140 -21.54 -10.28 1.86
N ALA A 141 -20.21 -10.23 1.75
CA ALA A 141 -19.29 -11.10 2.49
C ALA A 141 -18.38 -10.27 3.39
N LEU A 142 -18.70 -10.25 4.68
CA LEU A 142 -17.99 -9.51 5.72
C LEU A 142 -17.76 -10.41 6.93
N HIS A 143 -16.68 -10.16 7.65
CA HIS A 143 -16.39 -10.91 8.86
C HIS A 143 -17.24 -10.35 10.02
N GLY A 144 -18.11 -11.17 10.62
CA GLY A 144 -18.86 -10.80 11.82
C GLY A 144 -20.14 -9.98 11.62
N TYR A 145 -20.56 -9.68 10.39
CA TYR A 145 -21.89 -9.12 10.10
C TYR A 145 -22.89 -10.25 9.81
N GLY A 146 -23.25 -10.99 10.87
CA GLY A 146 -24.40 -11.88 10.83
C GLY A 146 -25.68 -11.06 10.69
N SER A 147 -26.53 -11.44 9.73
CA SER A 147 -27.92 -11.03 9.60
C SER A 147 -28.63 -10.88 10.95
N GLY A 148 -29.18 -9.69 11.22
CA GLY A 148 -30.36 -9.43 12.05
C GLY A 148 -30.53 -10.15 13.40
N HIS A 149 -30.60 -9.35 14.46
CA HIS A 149 -31.37 -9.64 15.69
C HIS A 149 -31.09 -11.00 16.37
N THR A 150 -29.94 -11.10 17.03
CA THR A 150 -29.79 -11.61 18.41
C THR A 150 -28.31 -11.71 18.73
N GLY A 151 -27.93 -11.27 19.93
CA GLY A 151 -26.54 -11.23 20.37
C GLY A 151 -25.91 -12.62 20.53
N GLN A 152 -24.58 -12.59 20.64
CA GLN A 152 -23.66 -13.68 20.99
C GLN A 152 -23.12 -14.52 19.81
N THR A 153 -22.12 -13.99 19.11
CA THR A 153 -21.10 -14.84 18.47
C THR A 153 -20.02 -15.21 19.49
N ASN A 154 -20.04 -16.48 19.86
CA ASN A 154 -19.21 -17.12 20.86
C ASN A 154 -17.72 -17.13 20.42
N ARG A 155 -16.77 -16.81 21.32
CA ARG A 155 -15.30 -16.80 21.06
C ARG A 155 -14.71 -18.13 20.57
N ARG A 156 -15.51 -19.20 20.47
CA ARG A 156 -15.12 -20.54 20.04
C ARG A 156 -15.06 -20.72 18.51
N SER A 157 -15.63 -19.82 17.70
CA SER A 157 -15.64 -19.97 16.23
C SER A 157 -14.38 -19.47 15.52
N ALA A 158 -13.57 -18.62 16.16
CA ALA A 158 -12.40 -18.01 15.52
C ALA A 158 -11.30 -19.02 15.15
N THR A 159 -11.16 -20.11 15.91
CA THR A 159 -10.17 -21.18 15.63
C THR A 159 -10.63 -22.07 14.48
N LEU A 160 -11.95 -22.30 14.33
CA LEU A 160 -12.51 -23.06 13.22
C LEU A 160 -12.55 -22.24 11.92
N ALA A 161 -12.79 -20.93 12.01
CA ALA A 161 -12.72 -20.02 10.86
C ALA A 161 -11.29 -19.89 10.32
N ALA A 162 -10.27 -20.03 11.18
CA ALA A 162 -8.88 -20.13 10.74
C ALA A 162 -8.52 -21.50 10.14
N ALA A 163 -9.33 -22.54 10.34
CA ALA A 163 -9.06 -23.91 9.89
C ALA A 163 -9.53 -24.20 8.45
N ALA A 164 -10.16 -23.24 7.77
CA ALA A 164 -10.47 -23.32 6.34
C ALA A 164 -10.09 -21.99 5.69
N ASP A 165 -8.82 -21.62 5.83
CA ASP A 165 -8.29 -20.36 5.32
C ASP A 165 -8.09 -20.39 3.80
N THR A 166 -9.17 -20.21 3.07
CA THR A 166 -9.19 -20.12 1.60
C THR A 166 -8.44 -18.90 1.06
N LEU A 167 -8.10 -17.92 1.89
CA LEU A 167 -7.28 -16.79 1.45
C LEU A 167 -5.81 -17.19 1.22
N GLU A 168 -5.28 -18.19 1.95
CA GLU A 168 -3.97 -18.76 1.62
C GLU A 168 -3.99 -19.42 0.24
N LEU A 169 -5.10 -20.06 -0.14
CA LEU A 169 -5.27 -20.59 -1.48
C LEU A 169 -5.24 -19.49 -2.54
N LEU A 170 -5.81 -18.31 -2.27
CA LEU A 170 -5.75 -17.16 -3.17
C LEU A 170 -4.29 -16.72 -3.43
N ASP A 171 -3.49 -16.59 -2.36
CA ASP A 171 -2.07 -16.23 -2.48
C ASP A 171 -1.28 -17.34 -3.22
N LEU A 172 -1.58 -18.62 -2.96
CA LEU A 172 -0.96 -19.76 -3.65
C LEU A 172 -1.38 -19.85 -5.13
N SER A 173 -2.65 -19.59 -5.45
CA SER A 173 -3.24 -19.71 -6.80
C SER A 173 -2.89 -18.56 -7.73
N ARG A 174 -2.08 -17.59 -7.27
CA ARG A 174 -1.64 -16.46 -8.08
C ARG A 174 -1.12 -16.93 -9.43
N SER A 175 -1.76 -16.47 -10.50
CA SER A 175 -1.29 -16.66 -11.86
C SER A 175 -0.03 -15.82 -12.08
N THR A 176 1.00 -16.42 -12.68
CA THR A 176 2.25 -15.75 -13.07
C THR A 176 2.39 -15.76 -14.59
N GLY A 177 1.30 -15.44 -15.31
CA GLY A 177 1.28 -15.52 -16.77
C GLY A 177 2.30 -14.56 -17.39
N GLU A 178 2.99 -14.99 -18.44
CA GLU A 178 4.03 -14.21 -19.14
C GLU A 178 3.58 -12.80 -19.54
N ARG A 179 2.29 -12.64 -19.90
CA ARG A 179 1.67 -11.33 -20.24
C ARG A 179 1.53 -10.36 -19.07
N GLU A 180 1.44 -10.86 -17.84
CA GLU A 180 1.22 -10.08 -16.62
C GLU A 180 2.52 -9.39 -16.16
N LEU A 181 3.67 -10.01 -16.49
CA LEU A 181 5.00 -9.50 -16.18
C LEU A 181 5.62 -8.74 -17.36
N SER A 182 5.21 -9.05 -18.60
CA SER A 182 5.66 -8.35 -19.81
C SER A 182 5.20 -6.89 -19.91
N ALA A 183 4.16 -6.49 -19.17
CA ALA A 183 3.67 -5.11 -19.12
C ALA A 183 4.50 -4.17 -18.21
N GLY A 184 5.66 -4.63 -17.70
CA GLY A 184 6.70 -3.76 -17.17
C GLY A 184 6.91 -3.80 -15.66
N GLY A 185 6.76 -4.96 -15.02
CA GLY A 185 7.18 -5.15 -13.63
C GLY A 185 8.06 -6.38 -13.48
N ARG A 186 9.39 -6.22 -13.45
CA ARG A 186 10.28 -7.24 -12.85
C ARG A 186 10.27 -7.14 -11.31
N SER A 187 9.21 -6.58 -10.73
CA SER A 187 9.00 -6.45 -9.29
C SER A 187 7.63 -6.99 -8.88
N ALA A 188 7.56 -7.63 -7.71
CA ALA A 188 6.31 -8.19 -7.18
C ALA A 188 6.18 -7.98 -5.67
N TYR A 189 4.93 -7.94 -5.21
CA TYR A 189 4.59 -7.98 -3.79
C TYR A 189 4.31 -9.40 -3.34
N VAL A 190 4.80 -9.79 -2.16
CA VAL A 190 4.51 -11.08 -1.53
C VAL A 190 4.00 -10.80 -0.11
N ARG A 191 2.77 -11.21 0.20
CA ARG A 191 2.22 -11.09 1.55
C ARG A 191 2.87 -12.14 2.44
N ILE A 192 3.36 -11.78 3.62
CA ILE A 192 3.91 -12.74 4.60
C ILE A 192 3.08 -12.80 5.89
N THR A 193 2.36 -11.72 6.18
CA THR A 193 1.46 -11.59 7.33
C THR A 193 0.20 -10.85 6.91
N ARG A 194 -0.91 -11.14 7.58
CA ARG A 194 -2.16 -10.37 7.49
C ARG A 194 -2.68 -10.07 8.89
N GLY A 195 -3.59 -9.10 9.00
CA GLY A 195 -4.12 -8.66 10.28
C GLY A 195 -3.07 -7.95 11.14
N CYS A 196 -3.47 -7.46 12.30
CA CYS A 196 -2.55 -6.74 13.19
C CYS A 196 -2.95 -6.91 14.64
N ASN A 197 -2.00 -7.30 15.48
CA ASN A 197 -2.17 -7.38 16.94
C ASN A 197 -1.67 -6.11 17.67
N LYS A 198 -1.27 -5.07 16.93
CA LYS A 198 -0.89 -3.78 17.51
C LYS A 198 -2.14 -2.91 17.69
N PHE A 199 -2.63 -2.80 18.91
CA PHE A 199 -3.81 -2.01 19.28
C PHE A 199 -3.45 -0.53 19.47
N CYS A 200 -2.91 0.10 18.43
CA CYS A 200 -2.68 1.55 18.44
C CYS A 200 -4.02 2.27 18.52
N THR A 201 -4.18 3.27 19.39
CA THR A 201 -5.50 3.83 19.72
C THR A 201 -6.21 4.48 18.54
N TYR A 202 -5.46 5.02 17.58
CA TYR A 202 -5.97 5.65 16.36
C TYR A 202 -6.21 4.68 15.18
N CYS A 203 -5.84 3.40 15.31
CA CYS A 203 -5.76 2.49 14.17
C CYS A 203 -6.96 1.54 14.09
N VAL A 204 -7.66 1.54 12.95
CA VAL A 204 -8.83 0.67 12.69
C VAL A 204 -8.46 -0.73 12.18
N VAL A 205 -7.19 -0.97 11.87
CA VAL A 205 -6.71 -2.19 11.20
C VAL A 205 -7.01 -3.48 11.98
N PRO A 206 -6.82 -3.55 13.32
CA PRO A 206 -7.15 -4.77 14.07
C PRO A 206 -8.62 -5.21 13.93
N PHE A 207 -9.52 -4.25 13.70
CA PHE A 207 -10.96 -4.50 13.55
C PHE A 207 -11.36 -4.81 12.11
N THR A 208 -10.64 -4.27 11.12
CA THR A 208 -10.99 -4.41 9.70
C THR A 208 -10.19 -5.48 8.95
N ARG A 209 -9.04 -5.89 9.47
CA ARG A 209 -8.21 -6.97 8.90
C ARG A 209 -8.02 -8.14 9.87
N GLY A 210 -8.63 -8.07 11.05
CA GLY A 210 -8.62 -9.12 12.06
C GLY A 210 -7.28 -9.27 12.78
N ALA A 211 -7.21 -10.34 13.58
CA ALA A 211 -6.00 -10.72 14.30
C ALA A 211 -4.86 -11.06 13.35
N GLU A 212 -3.64 -10.86 13.83
CA GLU A 212 -2.45 -11.18 13.05
C GLU A 212 -2.37 -12.68 12.71
N VAL A 213 -1.99 -12.99 11.48
CA VAL A 213 -1.78 -14.34 10.97
C VAL A 213 -0.51 -14.36 10.11
N HIS A 214 0.35 -15.35 10.35
CA HIS A 214 1.62 -15.57 9.66
C HIS A 214 1.48 -16.73 8.68
N ARG A 215 1.89 -16.51 7.43
CA ARG A 215 1.89 -17.55 6.40
C ARG A 215 3.02 -18.57 6.63
N PRO A 216 2.87 -19.84 6.22
CA PRO A 216 3.94 -20.82 6.29
C PRO A 216 5.18 -20.36 5.48
N PRO A 217 6.40 -20.50 6.02
CA PRO A 217 7.61 -20.02 5.34
C PRO A 217 7.86 -20.74 4.01
N GLY A 218 7.56 -22.05 3.94
CA GLY A 218 7.66 -22.82 2.70
C GLY A 218 6.80 -22.24 1.57
N HIS A 219 5.55 -21.88 1.87
CA HIS A 219 4.65 -21.28 0.88
C HIS A 219 5.16 -19.93 0.37
N ILE A 220 5.71 -19.10 1.25
CA ILE A 220 6.30 -17.80 0.89
C ILE A 220 7.51 -18.01 -0.03
N ILE A 221 8.39 -18.94 0.31
CA ILE A 221 9.60 -19.23 -0.48
C ILE A 221 9.21 -19.80 -1.84
N ASP A 222 8.24 -20.69 -1.92
CA ASP A 222 7.77 -21.28 -3.18
C ASP A 222 7.04 -20.25 -4.06
N GLU A 223 6.31 -19.30 -3.47
CA GLU A 223 5.79 -18.14 -4.20
C GLU A 223 6.94 -17.28 -4.77
N CYS A 224 7.97 -16.99 -3.97
CA CYS A 224 9.15 -16.26 -4.44
C CYS A 224 9.86 -17.00 -5.59
N LYS A 225 9.98 -18.33 -5.53
CA LYS A 225 10.57 -19.15 -6.61
C LYS A 225 9.75 -19.04 -7.89
N ARG A 226 8.43 -19.24 -7.82
CA ARG A 226 7.55 -19.10 -9.00
C ARG A 226 7.61 -17.71 -9.63
N LEU A 227 7.66 -16.66 -8.80
CA LEU A 227 7.82 -15.29 -9.29
C LEU A 227 9.18 -15.11 -9.98
N ALA A 228 10.24 -15.67 -9.41
CA ALA A 228 11.57 -15.62 -10.00
C ALA A 228 11.65 -16.38 -11.34
N ASP A 229 11.03 -17.56 -11.43
CA ASP A 229 10.91 -18.34 -12.67
C ASP A 229 10.16 -17.57 -13.76
N ALA A 230 9.20 -16.74 -13.36
CA ALA A 230 8.46 -15.86 -14.24
C ALA A 230 9.20 -14.54 -14.60
N GLY A 231 10.44 -14.36 -14.12
CA GLY A 231 11.30 -13.22 -14.46
C GLY A 231 11.23 -12.03 -13.49
N VAL A 232 10.59 -12.18 -12.33
CA VAL A 232 10.67 -11.18 -11.25
C VAL A 232 12.07 -11.19 -10.66
N ILE A 233 12.64 -10.01 -10.43
CA ILE A 233 13.96 -9.86 -9.79
C ILE A 233 13.92 -9.02 -8.51
N GLU A 234 12.85 -8.26 -8.27
CA GLU A 234 12.60 -7.58 -6.99
C GLU A 234 11.34 -8.13 -6.31
N VAL A 235 11.47 -8.57 -5.06
CA VAL A 235 10.32 -8.94 -4.21
C VAL A 235 10.21 -7.96 -3.06
N THR A 236 9.02 -7.44 -2.82
CA THR A 236 8.69 -6.65 -1.63
C THR A 236 7.75 -7.44 -0.71
N LEU A 237 8.24 -7.83 0.47
CA LEU A 237 7.45 -8.49 1.49
C LEU A 237 6.47 -7.50 2.14
N LEU A 238 5.21 -7.89 2.23
CA LEU A 238 4.11 -7.09 2.74
C LEU A 238 3.47 -7.69 3.99
N GLY A 239 3.01 -6.80 4.85
CA GLY A 239 2.28 -7.11 6.07
C GLY A 239 1.66 -5.85 6.67
N GLN A 240 0.99 -5.97 7.81
CA GLN A 240 0.72 -4.82 8.68
C GLN A 240 1.89 -4.54 9.63
N THR A 241 2.60 -5.60 10.03
CA THR A 241 3.82 -5.53 10.85
C THR A 241 4.74 -6.68 10.47
N VAL A 242 5.54 -6.50 9.42
CA VAL A 242 6.33 -7.60 8.82
C VAL A 242 7.38 -8.17 9.77
N ASN A 243 8.00 -7.31 10.57
CA ASN A 243 9.05 -7.69 11.53
C ASN A 243 8.52 -8.33 12.82
N HIS A 244 7.23 -8.64 12.89
CA HIS A 244 6.65 -9.51 13.91
C HIS A 244 6.39 -10.93 13.36
N TYR A 245 6.77 -11.21 12.10
CA TYR A 245 6.59 -12.52 11.50
C TYR A 245 7.26 -13.63 12.34
N ARG A 246 6.46 -14.65 12.66
CA ARG A 246 6.93 -15.86 13.30
C ARG A 246 6.10 -17.06 12.88
N PHE A 247 6.77 -18.19 12.65
CA PHE A 247 6.11 -19.46 12.38
C PHE A 247 6.69 -20.58 13.26
N GLU A 248 5.86 -21.21 14.09
CA GLU A 248 6.24 -22.31 14.98
C GLU A 248 5.98 -23.66 14.28
N HIS A 249 7.03 -24.33 13.78
CA HIS A 249 6.88 -25.55 12.97
C HIS A 249 6.16 -26.69 13.72
N ALA A 250 6.41 -26.83 15.03
CA ALA A 250 5.79 -27.87 15.85
C ALA A 250 4.30 -27.62 16.13
N ALA A 251 3.80 -26.40 15.94
CA ALA A 251 2.39 -26.04 16.10
C ALA A 251 1.65 -25.93 14.75
N ALA A 252 2.32 -26.27 13.65
CA ALA A 252 1.73 -26.24 12.32
C ALA A 252 0.63 -27.31 12.19
N VAL A 253 -0.49 -26.89 11.62
CA VAL A 253 -1.62 -27.78 11.30
C VAL A 253 -1.65 -27.94 9.79
N THR A 254 -1.86 -29.15 9.30
CA THR A 254 -1.99 -29.44 7.87
C THR A 254 -3.41 -29.91 7.59
N ILE A 255 -4.08 -29.28 6.61
CA ILE A 255 -5.45 -29.62 6.20
C ILE A 255 -5.42 -29.80 4.69
N GLY A 256 -5.89 -30.96 4.20
CA GLY A 256 -5.87 -31.27 2.76
C GLY A 256 -4.46 -31.27 2.14
N GLY A 257 -3.42 -31.61 2.92
CA GLY A 257 -2.02 -31.56 2.48
C GLY A 257 -1.38 -30.18 2.51
N LEU A 258 -2.14 -29.13 2.83
CA LEU A 258 -1.65 -27.75 2.92
C LEU A 258 -1.41 -27.34 4.36
N VAL A 259 -0.20 -26.85 4.63
CA VAL A 259 0.15 -26.26 5.93
C VAL A 259 -0.65 -24.98 6.11
N GLN A 260 -1.37 -24.87 7.21
CA GLN A 260 -2.24 -23.73 7.49
C GLN A 260 -1.47 -22.55 8.07
N PRO A 261 -1.86 -21.31 7.74
CA PRO A 261 -1.33 -20.12 8.41
C PRO A 261 -1.57 -20.13 9.92
N GLN A 262 -0.66 -19.52 10.67
CA GLN A 262 -0.70 -19.51 12.13
C GLN A 262 -1.15 -18.16 12.65
N LYS A 263 -2.11 -18.14 13.58
CA LYS A 263 -2.47 -16.93 14.30
C LYS A 263 -1.27 -16.45 15.12
N GLY A 264 -0.83 -15.21 14.88
CA GLY A 264 0.20 -14.56 15.66
C GLY A 264 -0.27 -14.44 17.11
N ARG A 265 0.56 -14.90 18.05
CA ARG A 265 0.23 -14.71 19.47
C ARG A 265 0.57 -13.27 19.87
N ALA A 266 -0.29 -12.68 20.71
CA ALA A 266 0.02 -11.42 21.35
C ALA A 266 1.06 -11.67 22.44
N TYR A 267 2.33 -11.63 22.07
CA TYR A 267 3.39 -11.61 23.06
C TYR A 267 3.53 -10.17 23.56
N ALA A 268 3.73 -9.99 24.87
CA ALA A 268 4.43 -8.80 25.30
C ALA A 268 5.72 -8.80 24.49
N ALA A 269 5.89 -7.83 23.58
CA ALA A 269 7.18 -7.65 22.94
C ALA A 269 8.17 -7.70 24.10
N PRO A 270 9.23 -8.53 24.02
CA PRO A 270 10.31 -8.47 24.98
C PRO A 270 10.69 -6.98 25.13
N GLY A 271 11.42 -6.61 26.18
CA GLY A 271 12.03 -5.28 26.20
C GLY A 271 12.90 -5.04 24.95
N PRO A 272 13.85 -4.10 24.97
CA PRO A 272 14.87 -4.02 23.93
C PRO A 272 15.79 -5.27 23.97
N SER A 273 15.25 -6.45 23.66
CA SER A 273 15.98 -7.68 23.43
C SER A 273 16.64 -7.52 22.09
N ARG A 274 17.97 -7.62 22.08
CA ARG A 274 18.77 -7.47 20.87
C ARG A 274 18.56 -8.61 19.86
N ALA A 275 17.85 -9.67 20.22
CA ALA A 275 17.43 -10.74 19.29
C ALA A 275 16.03 -11.25 19.63
N ASP A 276 15.34 -11.87 18.67
CA ASP A 276 14.09 -12.58 18.92
C ASP A 276 14.32 -13.76 19.89
N PRO A 277 13.67 -13.78 21.08
CA PRO A 277 13.94 -14.77 22.11
C PRO A 277 13.45 -16.19 21.77
N TYR A 278 12.74 -16.36 20.66
CA TYR A 278 12.21 -17.65 20.20
C TYR A 278 12.97 -18.19 19.00
N ARG A 279 14.09 -17.54 18.61
CA ARG A 279 15.00 -18.05 17.60
C ARG A 279 15.44 -19.48 17.94
N GLY A 280 15.39 -20.38 16.95
CA GLY A 280 15.83 -21.76 17.08
C GLY A 280 15.24 -22.66 16.00
N GLU A 281 15.66 -23.92 15.95
CA GLU A 281 15.33 -24.85 14.85
C GLU A 281 13.82 -25.09 14.66
N ARG A 282 13.01 -24.86 15.70
CA ARG A 282 11.57 -25.09 15.69
C ARG A 282 10.74 -23.87 15.28
N VAL A 283 11.39 -22.73 15.06
CA VAL A 283 10.72 -21.45 14.78
C VAL A 283 11.42 -20.74 13.63
N THR A 284 10.66 -20.33 12.62
CA THR A 284 11.16 -19.36 11.63
C THR A 284 10.77 -17.95 12.09
N THR A 285 11.74 -17.12 12.42
CA THR A 285 11.56 -15.68 12.69
C THR A 285 11.57 -14.87 11.38
N PHE A 286 11.27 -13.57 11.45
CA PHE A 286 11.41 -12.69 10.29
C PHE A 286 12.85 -12.66 9.74
N ALA A 287 13.85 -12.63 10.63
CA ALA A 287 15.26 -12.64 10.25
C ALA A 287 15.66 -13.96 9.56
N ASP A 288 15.12 -15.09 10.02
CA ASP A 288 15.33 -16.39 9.38
C ASP A 288 14.64 -16.46 8.01
N LEU A 289 13.41 -15.95 7.89
CA LEU A 289 12.67 -15.90 6.62
C LEU A 289 13.45 -15.07 5.56
N LEU A 290 13.99 -13.92 5.95
CA LEU A 290 14.82 -13.10 5.07
C LEU A 290 16.04 -13.87 4.54
N ARG A 291 16.76 -14.57 5.42
CA ARG A 291 17.92 -15.40 5.04
C ARG A 291 17.50 -16.58 4.16
N GLN A 292 16.40 -17.25 4.48
CA GLN A 292 15.88 -18.38 3.69
C GLN A 292 15.49 -17.94 2.27
N ILE A 293 14.78 -16.83 2.10
CA ILE A 293 14.44 -16.30 0.78
C ILE A 293 15.70 -15.90 0.02
N HIS A 294 16.65 -15.24 0.70
CA HIS A 294 17.94 -14.93 0.12
C HIS A 294 18.60 -16.21 -0.40
N ASP A 295 18.89 -17.19 0.45
CA ASP A 295 19.71 -18.35 0.09
C ASP A 295 19.01 -19.27 -0.91
N GLN A 296 17.70 -19.47 -0.78
CA GLN A 296 16.95 -20.42 -1.61
C GLN A 296 16.43 -19.82 -2.93
N VAL A 297 16.42 -18.50 -3.08
CA VAL A 297 15.89 -17.82 -4.29
C VAL A 297 16.90 -16.80 -4.84
N PRO A 298 18.09 -17.23 -5.30
CA PRO A 298 19.16 -16.34 -5.75
C PRO A 298 18.81 -15.51 -7.00
N ALA A 299 17.80 -15.92 -7.76
CA ALA A 299 17.27 -15.18 -8.90
C ALA A 299 16.56 -13.86 -8.49
N ILE A 300 16.03 -13.77 -7.26
CA ILE A 300 15.58 -12.49 -6.69
C ILE A 300 16.82 -11.67 -6.31
N ARG A 301 17.11 -10.66 -7.14
CA ARG A 301 18.25 -9.76 -7.02
C ARG A 301 18.06 -8.69 -5.94
N ARG A 302 16.81 -8.33 -5.62
CA ARG A 302 16.45 -7.33 -4.60
C ARG A 302 15.31 -7.84 -3.73
N LEU A 303 15.57 -7.95 -2.43
CA LEU A 303 14.56 -8.24 -1.42
C LEU A 303 14.30 -6.99 -0.59
N ARG A 304 13.05 -6.55 -0.58
CA ARG A 304 12.57 -5.38 0.15
C ARG A 304 11.47 -5.81 1.11
N PHE A 305 11.25 -5.02 2.14
CA PHE A 305 10.06 -5.11 2.97
C PHE A 305 9.66 -3.71 3.43
N VAL A 306 8.40 -3.56 3.82
CA VAL A 306 7.85 -2.29 4.34
C VAL A 306 6.99 -2.57 5.57
N THR A 307 6.62 -1.52 6.30
CA THR A 307 5.71 -1.58 7.46
C THR A 307 6.29 -2.32 8.66
N SER A 308 7.39 -1.77 9.20
CA SER A 308 8.03 -2.32 10.40
C SER A 308 7.55 -1.58 11.64
N PHE A 309 7.30 -2.33 12.71
CA PHE A 309 7.00 -1.76 14.02
C PHE A 309 8.31 -1.55 14.79
N PRO A 310 8.67 -0.31 15.20
CA PRO A 310 10.00 0.00 15.72
C PRO A 310 10.46 -0.88 16.89
N ARG A 311 9.60 -1.11 17.88
CA ARG A 311 9.91 -1.95 19.04
C ARG A 311 10.14 -3.43 18.71
N SER A 312 9.65 -3.91 17.58
CA SER A 312 9.84 -5.31 17.13
C SER A 312 11.09 -5.48 16.26
N PHE A 313 11.94 -4.44 16.14
CA PHE A 313 13.13 -4.49 15.30
C PHE A 313 14.38 -4.86 16.11
N GLY A 314 14.71 -6.16 16.13
CA GLY A 314 15.90 -6.70 16.79
C GLY A 314 17.19 -6.52 15.97
N ASP A 315 18.33 -6.74 16.61
CA ASP A 315 19.64 -6.73 15.93
C ASP A 315 19.76 -7.92 14.98
N ASP A 316 19.07 -9.04 15.22
CA ASP A 316 19.02 -10.21 14.33
C ASP A 316 18.50 -9.89 12.91
N VAL A 317 17.53 -8.98 12.80
CA VAL A 317 17.02 -8.45 11.53
C VAL A 317 18.05 -7.50 10.90
N LEU A 318 18.69 -6.63 11.69
CA LEU A 318 19.75 -5.74 11.19
C LEU A 318 20.93 -6.56 10.63
N ASP A 319 21.35 -7.58 11.36
CA ASP A 319 22.40 -8.51 10.96
C ASP A 319 22.00 -9.25 9.68
N ALA A 320 20.73 -9.67 9.55
CA ALA A 320 20.24 -10.27 8.30
C ALA A 320 20.42 -9.33 7.10
N ILE A 321 20.07 -8.05 7.26
CA ILE A 321 20.22 -7.05 6.20
C ILE A 321 21.70 -6.78 5.91
N ALA A 322 22.56 -6.81 6.92
CA ALA A 322 24.00 -6.64 6.76
C ALA A 322 24.65 -7.81 6.01
N ASP A 323 24.32 -9.04 6.40
CA ASP A 323 24.94 -10.27 5.90
C ASP A 323 24.41 -10.68 4.51
N CYS A 324 23.17 -10.31 4.18
CA CYS A 324 22.52 -10.67 2.92
C CYS A 324 22.50 -9.48 1.94
N PRO A 325 23.45 -9.37 1.00
CA PRO A 325 23.64 -8.18 0.17
C PRO A 325 22.46 -7.85 -0.76
N ARG A 326 21.59 -8.83 -1.06
CA ARG A 326 20.38 -8.59 -1.88
C ARG A 326 19.23 -7.95 -1.09
N ILE A 327 19.34 -7.86 0.24
CA ILE A 327 18.35 -7.15 1.05
C ILE A 327 18.62 -5.65 0.96
N CYS A 328 17.58 -4.91 0.59
CA CYS A 328 17.65 -3.46 0.36
C CYS A 328 18.00 -2.68 1.63
N ARG A 329 18.86 -1.65 1.52
CA ARG A 329 19.21 -0.70 2.60
C ARG A 329 18.12 0.37 2.81
N TYR A 330 16.88 -0.06 2.94
CA TYR A 330 15.72 0.81 3.14
C TYR A 330 14.87 0.30 4.30
N LEU A 331 14.63 1.16 5.29
CA LEU A 331 13.78 0.85 6.44
C LEU A 331 12.56 1.77 6.49
N HIS A 332 11.36 1.18 6.38
CA HIS A 332 10.11 1.90 6.67
C HIS A 332 9.68 1.63 8.12
N VAL A 333 9.89 2.61 8.99
CA VAL A 333 9.76 2.50 10.46
C VAL A 333 8.98 3.69 11.06
N PRO A 334 7.65 3.65 11.00
CA PRO A 334 6.81 4.77 11.44
C PRO A 334 6.92 5.09 12.93
N ALA A 335 7.37 6.31 13.26
CA ALA A 335 7.43 6.81 14.63
C ALA A 335 6.05 7.24 15.17
N GLN A 336 5.21 7.82 14.30
CA GLN A 336 3.87 8.38 14.55
C GLN A 336 3.86 9.74 15.27
N SER A 337 4.73 9.98 16.24
CA SER A 337 4.91 11.27 16.92
C SER A 337 6.32 11.37 17.51
N GLY A 338 6.81 12.59 17.73
CA GLY A 338 8.03 12.85 18.50
C GLY A 338 7.79 13.25 19.95
N SER A 339 6.58 13.04 20.50
CA SER A 339 6.29 13.23 21.92
C SER A 339 6.03 11.91 22.63
N ASP A 340 6.75 11.64 23.73
CA ASP A 340 6.51 10.48 24.58
C ASP A 340 5.08 10.45 25.16
N ARG A 341 4.52 11.62 25.46
CA ARG A 341 3.15 11.75 25.96
C ARG A 341 2.16 11.29 24.89
N ILE A 342 2.30 11.78 23.66
CA ILE A 342 1.44 11.39 22.54
C ILE A 342 1.65 9.92 22.17
N LEU A 343 2.89 9.43 22.10
CA LEU A 343 3.19 8.01 21.83
C LEU A 343 2.53 7.08 22.86
N LYS A 344 2.48 7.49 24.14
CA LYS A 344 1.77 6.77 25.20
C LYS A 344 0.25 6.78 24.97
N LEU A 345 -0.35 7.91 24.63
CA LEU A 345 -1.79 7.99 24.30
C LEU A 345 -2.15 7.19 23.03
N MET A 346 -1.23 7.15 22.07
CA MET A 346 -1.32 6.33 20.86
C MET A 346 -1.15 4.81 21.12
N ASN A 347 -0.77 4.42 22.34
CA ASN A 347 -0.44 3.05 22.71
C ASN A 347 0.68 2.43 21.85
N ARG A 348 1.75 3.20 21.60
CA ARG A 348 2.93 2.73 20.83
C ARG A 348 3.84 1.82 21.63
N GLY A 349 3.86 1.97 22.95
CA GLY A 349 4.63 1.12 23.85
C GLY A 349 6.15 1.25 23.69
N TYR A 350 6.63 2.39 23.19
CA TYR A 350 8.03 2.80 23.17
C TYR A 350 8.13 4.32 23.32
N THR A 351 9.31 4.82 23.71
CA THR A 351 9.63 6.24 23.79
C THR A 351 10.38 6.74 22.55
N VAL A 352 10.45 8.06 22.37
CA VAL A 352 11.28 8.73 21.36
C VAL A 352 12.75 8.36 21.55
N GLY A 353 13.22 8.26 22.79
CA GLY A 353 14.58 7.83 23.11
C GLY A 353 14.88 6.42 22.60
N GLU A 354 13.98 5.45 22.85
CA GLU A 354 14.10 4.08 22.36
C GLU A 354 14.03 4.02 20.82
N TYR A 355 13.20 4.86 20.19
CA TYR A 355 13.12 4.96 18.74
C TYR A 355 14.43 5.48 18.12
N LEU A 356 15.00 6.54 18.69
CA LEU A 356 16.26 7.12 18.24
C LEU A 356 17.44 6.16 18.47
N GLU A 357 17.47 5.47 19.61
CA GLU A 357 18.47 4.45 19.91
C GLU A 357 18.42 3.32 18.87
N PHE A 358 17.22 2.90 18.44
CA PHE A 358 17.06 1.99 17.31
C PHE A 358 17.63 2.55 16.00
N LEU A 359 17.35 3.80 15.64
CA LEU A 359 17.90 4.41 14.42
C LEU A 359 19.43 4.47 14.46
N ASP A 360 20.01 4.80 15.62
CA ASP A 360 21.45 4.86 15.80
C ASP A 360 22.09 3.47 15.62
N ARG A 361 21.49 2.41 16.18
CA ARG A 361 21.93 1.02 15.95
C ARG A 361 21.83 0.60 14.49
N ALA A 362 20.74 0.97 13.81
CA ALA A 362 20.52 0.64 12.40
C ALA A 362 21.57 1.33 11.51
N ARG A 363 21.82 2.62 11.72
CA ARG A 363 22.84 3.38 11.00
C ARG A 363 24.24 2.80 11.23
N ALA A 364 24.61 2.55 12.48
CA ALA A 364 25.92 2.00 12.82
C ALA A 364 26.22 0.66 12.12
N ARG A 365 25.20 -0.17 11.90
CA ARG A 365 25.36 -1.49 11.24
C ARG A 365 25.23 -1.44 9.72
N LEU A 366 24.30 -0.63 9.22
CA LEU A 366 23.82 -0.75 7.84
C LEU A 366 24.26 0.42 6.94
N ASP A 367 24.60 1.58 7.48
CA ASP A 367 24.95 2.75 6.69
C ASP A 367 26.40 2.68 6.20
N GLN A 368 26.59 2.26 4.95
CA GLN A 368 27.91 2.07 4.34
C GLN A 368 28.06 2.91 3.07
N PRO A 369 28.05 4.25 3.18
CA PRO A 369 28.09 5.17 2.04
C PRO A 369 29.33 4.97 1.16
N GLN A 370 30.48 4.64 1.76
CA GLN A 370 31.74 4.41 1.03
C GLN A 370 31.72 3.13 0.19
N ALA A 371 30.93 2.13 0.61
CA ALA A 371 30.69 0.92 -0.16
C ALA A 371 29.54 1.08 -1.18
N GLY A 372 29.04 2.32 -1.38
CA GLY A 372 27.91 2.60 -2.27
C GLY A 372 26.55 2.12 -1.75
N ARG A 373 26.46 1.74 -0.45
CA ARG A 373 25.25 1.18 0.17
C ARG A 373 24.81 1.96 1.43
N PRO A 374 24.50 3.26 1.30
CA PRO A 374 23.97 4.05 2.41
C PRO A 374 22.60 3.53 2.87
N LEU A 375 22.31 3.68 4.16
CA LEU A 375 21.01 3.37 4.75
C LEU A 375 20.04 4.53 4.54
N THR A 376 18.87 4.26 4.00
CA THR A 376 17.76 5.22 3.99
C THR A 376 16.63 4.76 4.92
N VAL A 377 16.00 5.74 5.56
CA VAL A 377 14.91 5.52 6.51
C VAL A 377 13.71 6.32 6.08
N ALA A 378 12.53 5.72 6.19
CA ALA A 378 11.24 6.36 5.98
C ALA A 378 10.36 6.23 7.22
N GLY A 379 9.50 7.22 7.45
CA GLY A 379 8.60 7.26 8.60
C GLY A 379 7.17 7.67 8.22
N ASP A 380 6.26 7.52 9.18
CA ASP A 380 4.95 8.16 9.17
C ASP A 380 4.78 8.96 10.46
N ILE A 381 4.08 10.10 10.38
CA ILE A 381 3.71 10.98 11.49
C ILE A 381 2.23 11.31 11.41
N ILE A 382 1.59 11.44 12.57
CA ILE A 382 0.23 11.96 12.72
C ILE A 382 0.32 13.25 13.54
N VAL A 383 -0.04 14.37 12.94
CA VAL A 383 -0.19 15.67 13.62
C VAL A 383 -1.64 15.87 14.05
N GLY A 384 -1.84 16.63 15.11
CA GLY A 384 -3.15 16.97 15.62
C GLY A 384 -3.85 15.83 16.34
N PHE A 385 -3.10 14.86 16.88
CA PHE A 385 -3.70 13.83 17.73
C PHE A 385 -4.41 14.50 18.94
N PRO A 386 -5.52 13.94 19.45
CA PRO A 386 -6.22 14.53 20.59
C PRO A 386 -5.28 14.92 21.73
N THR A 387 -5.49 16.12 22.26
CA THR A 387 -4.72 16.81 23.30
C THR A 387 -3.32 17.29 22.90
N GLU A 388 -2.89 17.17 21.64
CA GLU A 388 -1.53 17.56 21.21
C GLU A 388 -1.25 19.07 21.38
N THR A 389 -0.25 19.40 22.20
CA THR A 389 0.18 20.77 22.47
C THR A 389 1.29 21.22 21.52
N ASP A 390 1.63 22.51 21.56
CA ASP A 390 2.74 23.05 20.78
C ASP A 390 4.10 22.46 21.19
N GLU A 391 4.25 22.08 22.46
CA GLU A 391 5.46 21.39 22.95
C GLU A 391 5.59 19.99 22.33
N ASP A 392 4.49 19.25 22.22
CA ASP A 392 4.50 17.92 21.59
C ASP A 392 4.79 18.01 20.09
N HIS A 393 4.25 19.03 19.42
CA HIS A 393 4.53 19.31 18.03
C HIS A 393 5.99 19.72 17.81
N ALA A 394 6.54 20.59 18.65
CA ALA A 394 7.95 20.96 18.63
C ALA A 394 8.88 19.74 18.85
N ALA A 395 8.48 18.80 19.71
CA ALA A 395 9.21 17.54 19.88
C ALA A 395 9.16 16.67 18.62
N THR A 396 8.04 16.67 17.90
CA THR A 396 7.89 16.00 16.59
C THR A 396 8.76 16.63 15.51
N VAL A 397 8.81 17.96 15.46
CA VAL A 397 9.75 18.72 14.62
C VAL A 397 11.21 18.33 14.91
N ALA A 398 11.59 18.23 16.19
CA ALA A 398 12.94 17.83 16.59
C ALA A 398 13.27 16.39 16.20
N LEU A 399 12.31 15.47 16.35
CA LEU A 399 12.45 14.08 15.91
C LEU A 399 12.73 14.01 14.40
N LEU A 400 12.01 14.75 13.56
CA LEU A 400 12.20 14.72 12.11
C LEU A 400 13.63 15.09 11.71
N ARG A 401 14.17 16.16 12.30
CA ARG A 401 15.55 16.59 12.05
C ARG A 401 16.55 15.52 12.43
N ARG A 402 16.38 14.88 13.58
CA ARG A 402 17.32 13.84 14.06
C ARG A 402 17.17 12.50 13.34
N ALA A 403 15.95 12.16 12.96
CA ALA A 403 15.65 10.95 12.22
C ALA A 403 16.05 11.05 10.74
N ALA A 404 16.21 12.26 10.18
CA ALA A 404 16.70 12.52 8.84
C ALA A 404 16.10 11.57 7.79
N TYR A 405 14.76 11.50 7.77
CA TYR A 405 14.06 10.59 6.87
C TYR A 405 14.30 10.98 5.41
N LYS A 406 14.59 9.99 4.57
CA LYS A 406 14.53 10.14 3.11
C LYS A 406 13.15 10.62 2.67
N ASN A 407 12.11 10.03 3.27
CA ASN A 407 10.72 10.43 3.08
C ASN A 407 9.92 10.15 4.34
N CYS A 408 9.04 11.07 4.70
CA CYS A 408 8.14 10.91 5.85
C CYS A 408 6.71 11.24 5.42
N PHE A 409 5.77 10.33 5.66
CA PHE A 409 4.37 10.60 5.36
C PHE A 409 3.70 11.25 6.56
N ILE A 410 3.27 12.50 6.41
CA ILE A 410 2.70 13.29 7.50
C ILE A 410 1.20 13.41 7.27
N PHE A 411 0.42 12.91 8.21
CA PHE A 411 -1.03 12.90 8.16
C PHE A 411 -1.61 13.77 9.26
N LYS A 412 -2.74 14.41 9.00
CA LYS A 412 -3.58 14.95 10.08
C LYS A 412 -4.31 13.81 10.76
N TYR A 413 -4.44 13.87 12.08
CA TYR A 413 -5.34 12.99 12.82
C TYR A 413 -6.75 13.17 12.28
N SER A 414 -7.41 12.04 12.08
CA SER A 414 -8.78 11.99 11.61
C SER A 414 -9.47 10.89 12.41
N PRO A 415 -10.49 11.24 13.22
CA PRO A 415 -11.18 10.27 14.05
C PRO A 415 -11.83 9.20 13.17
N ARG A 416 -11.68 7.94 13.58
CA ARG A 416 -12.23 6.79 12.86
C ARG A 416 -13.21 6.03 13.75
N PRO A 417 -14.44 5.78 13.28
CA PRO A 417 -15.38 4.93 14.01
C PRO A 417 -14.76 3.58 14.37
N GLY A 418 -14.96 3.17 15.63
CA GLY A 418 -14.43 1.91 16.17
C GLY A 418 -12.96 1.96 16.64
N THR A 419 -12.31 3.12 16.62
CA THR A 419 -10.95 3.27 17.17
C THR A 419 -11.00 3.74 18.62
N VAL A 420 -10.09 3.26 19.48
CA VAL A 420 -10.07 3.62 20.91
C VAL A 420 -9.92 5.13 21.11
N ALA A 421 -9.22 5.82 20.20
CA ALA A 421 -9.00 7.26 20.28
C ALA A 421 -10.32 8.05 20.19
N ILE A 422 -11.28 7.62 19.35
CA ILE A 422 -12.56 8.32 19.20
C ILE A 422 -13.42 8.24 20.47
N ASP A 423 -13.34 7.12 21.18
CA ASP A 423 -14.17 6.86 22.36
C ASP A 423 -13.55 7.47 23.63
N ARG A 424 -12.22 7.60 23.66
CA ARG A 424 -11.47 7.93 24.88
C ARG A 424 -11.01 9.38 24.95
N PHE A 425 -10.82 10.04 23.81
CA PHE A 425 -10.26 11.38 23.75
C PHE A 425 -11.19 12.29 22.96
N GLU A 426 -11.44 13.48 23.50
CA GLU A 426 -12.10 14.55 22.77
C GLU A 426 -11.15 15.07 21.68
N ASP A 427 -11.64 15.23 20.44
CA ASP A 427 -10.85 15.80 19.36
C ASP A 427 -10.81 17.33 19.50
N ASP A 428 -9.98 17.79 20.43
CA ASP A 428 -9.87 19.17 20.92
C ASP A 428 -8.89 20.04 20.12
N VAL A 429 -8.14 19.46 19.18
CA VAL A 429 -7.21 20.20 18.30
C VAL A 429 -7.97 20.74 17.08
N PRO A 430 -8.07 22.07 16.86
CA PRO A 430 -8.77 22.64 15.72
C PRO A 430 -8.15 22.23 14.38
N ASP A 431 -8.95 22.01 13.33
CA ASP A 431 -8.45 21.58 12.03
C ASP A 431 -7.50 22.60 11.37
N GLU A 432 -7.65 23.89 11.67
CA GLU A 432 -6.70 24.94 11.24
C GLU A 432 -5.29 24.67 11.81
N VAL A 433 -5.19 24.40 13.13
CA VAL A 433 -3.93 24.01 13.78
C VAL A 433 -3.39 22.71 13.18
N LYS A 434 -4.25 21.71 12.91
CA LYS A 434 -3.83 20.46 12.26
C LYS A 434 -3.24 20.73 10.87
N ARG A 435 -3.82 21.64 10.09
CA ARG A 435 -3.32 22.04 8.75
C ARG A 435 -1.99 22.76 8.84
N GLU A 436 -1.86 23.75 9.73
CA GLU A 436 -0.62 24.49 9.95
C GLU A 436 0.53 23.55 10.33
N ARG A 437 0.33 22.71 11.34
CA ARG A 437 1.32 21.71 11.78
C ARG A 437 1.69 20.73 10.66
N ASN A 438 0.71 20.31 9.86
CA ASN A 438 0.95 19.42 8.72
C ASN A 438 1.83 20.08 7.66
N GLN A 439 1.52 21.32 7.28
CA GLN A 439 2.28 22.10 6.30
C GLN A 439 3.69 22.39 6.78
N GLU A 440 3.87 22.74 8.06
CA GLU A 440 5.18 22.96 8.67
C GLU A 440 6.06 21.70 8.58
N LEU A 441 5.55 20.54 9.00
CA LEU A 441 6.32 19.30 8.92
C LEU A 441 6.59 18.87 7.48
N LEU A 442 5.66 19.11 6.54
CA LEU A 442 5.87 18.82 5.12
C LEU A 442 7.00 19.69 4.54
N ALA A 443 7.01 20.98 4.86
CA ALA A 443 8.08 21.90 4.44
C ALA A 443 9.43 21.50 5.05
N LEU A 444 9.46 21.15 6.35
CA LEU A 444 10.66 20.63 7.01
C LEU A 444 11.16 19.34 6.35
N GLN A 445 10.26 18.38 6.10
CA GLN A 445 10.60 17.12 5.46
C GLN A 445 11.13 17.33 4.04
N GLN A 446 10.61 18.30 3.28
CA GLN A 446 11.13 18.65 1.97
C GLN A 446 12.60 19.09 2.03
N GLY A 447 12.96 19.93 3.01
CA GLY A 447 14.35 20.32 3.28
C GLY A 447 15.24 19.12 3.61
N ILE A 448 14.80 18.28 4.55
CA ILE A 448 15.53 17.04 4.94
C ILE A 448 15.73 16.13 3.73
N SER A 449 14.71 15.95 2.89
CA SER A 449 14.78 15.06 1.73
C SER A 449 15.76 15.59 0.66
N ALA A 450 15.84 16.92 0.53
CA ALA A 450 16.82 17.59 -0.32
C ALA A 450 18.25 17.40 0.20
N GLU A 451 18.49 17.52 1.52
CA GLU A 451 19.79 17.25 2.13
C GLU A 451 20.23 15.79 1.94
N VAL A 452 19.32 14.84 2.21
CA VAL A 452 19.57 13.40 2.00
C VAL A 452 19.92 13.12 0.55
N SER A 453 19.17 13.67 -0.41
CA SER A 453 19.41 13.45 -1.83
C SER A 453 20.69 14.13 -2.33
N ALA A 454 20.99 15.33 -1.82
CA ALA A 454 22.22 16.06 -2.14
C ALA A 454 23.49 15.28 -1.75
N ALA A 455 23.44 14.50 -0.67
CA ALA A 455 24.56 13.65 -0.25
C ALA A 455 24.96 12.58 -1.29
N TYR A 456 24.09 12.28 -2.27
CA TYR A 456 24.38 11.36 -3.38
C TYR A 456 25.01 12.03 -4.59
N VAL A 457 24.97 13.36 -4.70
CA VAL A 457 25.57 14.08 -5.83
C VAL A 457 27.06 13.77 -5.89
N GLY A 458 27.54 13.43 -7.08
CA GLY A 458 28.92 12.99 -7.26
C GLY A 458 29.19 11.59 -6.70
N ARG A 459 28.18 10.73 -6.57
CA ARG A 459 28.36 9.29 -6.27
C ARG A 459 27.86 8.43 -7.43
N THR A 460 28.37 7.20 -7.51
CA THR A 460 27.83 6.19 -8.41
C THR A 460 26.95 5.24 -7.61
N VAL A 461 25.70 5.07 -8.04
CA VAL A 461 24.71 4.21 -7.38
C VAL A 461 24.25 3.10 -8.31
N GLU A 462 23.82 1.98 -7.72
CA GLU A 462 23.12 0.92 -8.45
C GLU A 462 21.63 1.23 -8.53
N VAL A 463 21.07 1.18 -9.74
CA VAL A 463 19.70 1.57 -10.05
C VAL A 463 18.97 0.39 -10.69
N PHE A 464 17.93 -0.11 -10.02
CA PHE A 464 17.00 -1.05 -10.63
C PHE A 464 16.09 -0.28 -11.60
N VAL A 465 16.23 -0.56 -12.89
CA VAL A 465 15.52 0.15 -13.96
C VAL A 465 14.09 -0.35 -14.05
N GLU A 466 13.12 0.54 -13.93
CA GLU A 466 11.69 0.18 -13.89
C GLU A 466 10.95 0.49 -15.18
N GLY A 467 11.51 1.35 -16.02
CA GLY A 467 10.87 1.78 -17.25
C GLY A 467 11.48 3.04 -17.84
N VAL A 468 10.82 3.48 -18.90
CA VAL A 468 10.99 4.82 -19.47
C VAL A 468 10.36 5.84 -18.53
N SER A 469 10.96 7.03 -18.39
CA SER A 469 10.38 8.09 -17.55
C SER A 469 9.00 8.51 -18.08
N PRO A 470 8.07 8.98 -17.23
CA PRO A 470 6.73 9.40 -17.69
C PRO A 470 6.77 10.45 -18.81
N ARG A 471 7.73 11.38 -18.74
CA ARG A 471 7.93 12.42 -19.75
C ARG A 471 8.39 11.82 -21.08
N ALA A 472 9.34 10.90 -21.06
CA ALA A 472 9.82 10.22 -22.25
C ALA A 472 8.77 9.27 -22.85
N ALA A 473 8.00 8.57 -22.02
CA ALA A 473 6.89 7.71 -22.45
C ALA A 473 5.82 8.49 -23.23
N LYS A 474 5.48 9.70 -22.77
CA LYS A 474 4.56 10.61 -23.48
C LYS A 474 5.14 11.08 -24.83
N ALA A 475 6.44 11.35 -24.88
CA ALA A 475 7.11 11.84 -26.09
C ALA A 475 7.22 10.77 -27.20
N ILE A 476 7.43 9.51 -26.85
CA ILE A 476 7.61 8.41 -27.82
C ILE A 476 6.31 7.68 -28.19
N GLY A 477 5.15 8.21 -27.81
CA GLY A 477 3.85 7.58 -28.07
C GLY A 477 3.61 6.24 -27.34
N ARG A 478 4.58 5.76 -26.56
CA ARG A 478 4.43 4.63 -25.62
C ARG A 478 3.84 5.13 -24.31
N ALA A 479 2.72 5.85 -24.37
CA ALA A 479 2.00 6.22 -23.16
C ALA A 479 1.72 4.92 -22.39
N ARG A 480 2.51 4.66 -21.34
CA ARG A 480 2.15 3.71 -20.31
C ARG A 480 0.81 4.22 -19.83
N THR A 481 -0.25 3.45 -20.02
CA THR A 481 -1.40 3.55 -19.13
C THR A 481 -0.78 3.38 -17.74
N PRO A 482 -0.80 4.41 -16.87
CA PRO A 482 -0.23 4.24 -15.56
C PRO A 482 -1.10 3.17 -14.90
N GLU A 483 -0.56 1.96 -14.71
CA GLU A 483 -1.01 1.21 -13.56
C GLU A 483 -0.80 2.15 -12.38
N PRO A 484 -1.84 2.45 -11.59
CA PRO A 484 -1.77 3.46 -10.56
C PRO A 484 -0.84 2.95 -9.45
N ARG A 485 0.45 3.15 -9.63
CA ARG A 485 1.44 3.13 -8.57
C ARG A 485 1.17 4.37 -7.75
N SER A 486 0.90 4.17 -6.46
CA SER A 486 0.46 5.18 -5.50
C SER A 486 1.13 6.56 -5.68
N GLY A 487 0.45 7.39 -6.46
CA GLY A 487 0.57 8.83 -6.59
C GLY A 487 -0.79 9.27 -7.08
N VAL A 488 -1.56 9.93 -6.22
CA VAL A 488 -2.91 10.38 -6.54
C VAL A 488 -2.81 11.37 -7.70
N ALA A 489 -3.31 11.01 -8.88
CA ALA A 489 -3.56 11.97 -9.95
C ALA A 489 -4.85 12.74 -9.65
N LEU A 490 -4.76 14.06 -9.62
CA LEU A 490 -5.92 14.97 -9.55
C LEU A 490 -6.54 15.11 -10.94
N THR A 491 -7.85 14.91 -11.04
CA THR A 491 -8.67 15.33 -12.18
C THR A 491 -9.85 16.10 -11.63
N VAL A 492 -10.06 17.33 -12.10
CA VAL A 492 -11.24 18.15 -11.81
C VAL A 492 -12.19 18.02 -13.01
N HIS A 493 -13.41 17.53 -12.79
CA HIS A 493 -14.47 17.35 -13.80
C HIS A 493 -14.20 16.44 -15.02
N GLY A 494 -13.15 15.61 -14.99
CA GLY A 494 -12.96 14.56 -16.00
C GLY A 494 -12.25 14.98 -17.28
N GLU A 495 -11.63 16.15 -17.33
CA GLU A 495 -10.75 16.60 -18.42
C GLU A 495 -9.34 16.95 -17.88
N PRO A 496 -8.25 16.72 -18.63
CA PRO A 496 -6.92 17.18 -18.27
C PRO A 496 -6.79 18.68 -18.52
N ALA A 497 -6.64 19.49 -17.46
CA ALA A 497 -6.55 20.94 -17.56
C ALA A 497 -5.34 21.38 -18.43
N GLY A 498 -5.63 21.95 -19.59
CA GLY A 498 -4.71 22.77 -20.38
C GLY A 498 -4.49 24.13 -19.72
N ASN A 499 -3.28 24.66 -19.84
CA ASN A 499 -2.85 25.94 -19.28
C ASN A 499 -3.49 27.12 -20.06
N PRO A 500 -4.11 28.07 -19.35
CA PRO A 500 -3.83 29.47 -19.67
C PRO A 500 -3.65 30.30 -18.39
N ALA A 501 -2.41 30.69 -18.13
CA ALA A 501 -2.08 31.85 -17.31
C ALA A 501 -2.39 33.12 -18.11
N ALA A 502 -3.42 33.86 -17.71
CA ALA A 502 -3.53 35.31 -17.88
C ALA A 502 -4.73 35.81 -17.07
N ASP A 503 -4.43 36.55 -16.01
CA ASP A 503 -5.27 37.56 -15.37
C ASP A 503 -6.54 37.11 -14.63
N ARG A 504 -6.34 36.72 -13.35
CA ARG A 504 -7.13 37.11 -12.16
C ARG A 504 -6.67 36.32 -10.93
N GLU A 505 -6.32 37.00 -9.84
CA GLU A 505 -6.12 36.37 -8.53
C GLU A 505 -7.43 35.81 -7.98
N PRO A 506 -7.42 34.56 -7.47
CA PRO A 506 -7.85 34.35 -6.08
C PRO A 506 -7.13 33.20 -5.34
N ALA A 507 -6.94 33.41 -4.02
CA ALA A 507 -6.91 32.43 -2.92
C ALA A 507 -6.23 31.06 -3.18
N GLU A 508 -4.96 30.99 -2.78
CA GLU A 508 -4.07 29.84 -2.97
C GLU A 508 -4.32 28.67 -2.02
N ALA A 509 -4.22 27.48 -2.62
CA ALA A 509 -4.27 26.14 -2.06
C ALA A 509 -3.03 25.79 -1.20
N LEU A 510 -2.98 24.58 -0.63
CA LEU A 510 -1.88 23.60 -0.77
C LEU A 510 -2.14 22.37 0.12
N ASP A 511 -3.00 21.48 -0.37
CA ASP A 511 -3.15 20.11 0.12
C ASP A 511 -2.12 19.21 -0.57
N GLY A 512 -1.53 18.30 0.21
CA GLY A 512 -0.41 17.43 -0.13
C GLY A 512 -0.47 16.81 -1.53
N GLN A 513 0.11 17.52 -2.48
CA GLN A 513 0.51 16.97 -3.76
C GLN A 513 1.84 16.24 -3.57
N GLY A 514 1.81 14.92 -3.75
CA GLY A 514 2.91 14.32 -4.50
C GLY A 514 2.91 15.01 -5.86
N GLN A 515 3.69 16.08 -5.98
CA GLN A 515 3.91 16.74 -7.26
C GLN A 515 4.41 15.66 -8.21
N ALA A 516 3.65 15.42 -9.29
CA ALA A 516 4.27 15.02 -10.53
C ALA A 516 5.44 15.97 -10.72
N VAL A 517 6.66 15.44 -10.78
CA VAL A 517 7.88 16.23 -10.96
C VAL A 517 7.70 16.98 -12.28
N GLY A 518 7.19 18.20 -12.19
CA GLY A 518 7.39 19.22 -13.19
C GLY A 518 8.89 19.39 -13.22
N ALA A 519 9.50 18.87 -14.28
CA ALA A 519 10.90 19.08 -14.59
C ALA A 519 11.10 20.56 -14.87
N GLY A 520 11.15 21.37 -13.81
CA GLY A 520 11.70 22.72 -13.81
C GLY A 520 13.21 22.59 -13.91
N GLY A 521 13.66 22.43 -15.14
CA GLY A 521 15.06 22.39 -15.53
C GLY A 521 15.11 22.72 -17.00
N ASP A 522 15.65 23.89 -17.30
CA ASP A 522 16.00 24.32 -18.65
C ASP A 522 16.78 23.24 -19.39
N GLY A 523 16.48 23.09 -20.67
CA GLY A 523 17.22 22.21 -21.57
C GLY A 523 16.28 21.35 -22.40
N SER A 524 16.07 21.78 -23.64
CA SER A 524 15.85 20.86 -24.75
C SER A 524 16.72 19.61 -24.59
N SER A 525 16.17 18.41 -24.79
CA SER A 525 16.98 17.23 -25.05
C SER A 525 17.81 17.52 -26.32
N THR A 526 19.01 18.04 -26.15
CA THR A 526 19.88 18.45 -27.25
C THR A 526 20.47 17.26 -28.00
N ASP A 527 20.18 16.01 -27.58
CA ASP A 527 20.92 14.84 -28.08
C ASP A 527 20.08 13.57 -28.32
N GLY A 528 18.75 13.66 -28.46
CA GLY A 528 17.91 12.49 -28.85
C GLY A 528 17.86 11.29 -27.88
N ARG A 529 18.48 11.38 -26.70
CA ARG A 529 18.52 10.30 -25.71
C ARG A 529 17.20 10.13 -24.96
N VAL A 530 16.86 8.88 -24.64
CA VAL A 530 15.64 8.53 -23.90
C VAL A 530 15.94 8.42 -22.42
N GLN A 531 15.21 9.20 -21.62
CA GLN A 531 15.32 9.16 -20.17
C GLN A 531 14.62 7.95 -19.56
N MET A 532 15.36 7.18 -18.77
CA MET A 532 14.91 6.03 -17.99
C MET A 532 14.61 6.46 -16.56
N VAL A 533 13.83 5.63 -15.86
CA VAL A 533 13.57 5.77 -14.42
C VAL A 533 13.82 4.46 -13.70
N GLY A 534 14.41 4.54 -12.52
CA GLY A 534 14.64 3.40 -11.65
C GLY A 534 14.76 3.79 -10.18
N ARG A 535 15.11 2.82 -9.33
CA ARG A 535 15.29 3.03 -7.89
C ARG A 535 16.60 2.45 -7.36
N THR A 536 17.23 3.14 -6.42
CA THR A 536 18.34 2.57 -5.64
C THR A 536 17.83 1.50 -4.67
N ASP A 537 18.73 0.73 -4.04
CA ASP A 537 18.36 -0.19 -2.95
C ASP A 537 17.78 0.57 -1.74
N GLY A 538 18.30 1.78 -1.48
CA GLY A 538 17.73 2.80 -0.58
C GLY A 538 16.44 3.47 -1.07
N ASP A 539 15.79 2.96 -2.13
CA ASP A 539 14.50 3.43 -2.65
C ASP A 539 14.47 4.85 -3.23
N LEU A 540 15.63 5.48 -3.47
CA LEU A 540 15.67 6.79 -4.11
C LEU A 540 15.33 6.64 -5.59
N ILE A 541 14.43 7.50 -6.07
CA ILE A 541 14.07 7.55 -7.48
C ILE A 541 15.26 8.14 -8.25
N VAL A 542 15.65 7.49 -9.33
CA VAL A 542 16.75 7.95 -10.19
C VAL A 542 16.25 8.07 -11.61
N PHE A 543 16.42 9.26 -12.19
CA PHE A 543 16.25 9.51 -13.61
C PHE A 543 17.63 9.53 -14.27
N PHE A 544 17.77 8.85 -15.40
CA PHE A 544 19.04 8.83 -16.11
C PHE A 544 18.84 8.59 -17.60
N ASP A 545 19.76 9.07 -18.42
CA ASP A 545 19.69 8.87 -19.87
C ASP A 545 20.31 7.54 -20.27
N ALA A 546 19.59 6.76 -21.09
CA ALA A 546 20.11 5.53 -21.67
C ALA A 546 21.21 5.85 -22.70
N SER A 547 22.22 4.98 -22.80
CA SER A 547 23.23 5.07 -23.86
C SER A 547 22.65 4.72 -25.23
N GLU A 548 23.15 5.33 -26.31
CA GLU A 548 22.64 5.16 -27.68
C GLU A 548 22.71 3.71 -28.21
N SER A 549 23.58 2.87 -27.63
CA SER A 549 23.81 1.49 -28.06
C SER A 549 22.88 0.46 -27.39
N GLN A 550 22.04 0.86 -26.44
CA GLN A 550 21.18 -0.05 -25.67
C GLN A 550 19.71 0.06 -26.09
N SER A 551 19.05 -1.06 -26.35
CA SER A 551 17.60 -1.04 -26.58
C SER A 551 16.86 -0.81 -25.25
N LEU A 552 15.84 0.08 -25.26
CA LEU A 552 15.11 0.47 -24.05
C LEU A 552 14.50 -0.72 -23.29
N ASP A 553 13.95 -1.68 -24.04
CA ASP A 553 13.32 -2.87 -23.48
C ASP A 553 14.34 -3.84 -22.86
N SER A 554 15.62 -3.78 -23.30
CA SER A 554 16.69 -4.58 -22.69
C SER A 554 17.10 -4.07 -21.31
N LEU A 555 16.98 -2.76 -21.05
CA LEU A 555 17.36 -2.11 -19.79
C LEU A 555 16.33 -2.33 -18.68
N ILE A 556 15.04 -2.34 -19.02
CA ILE A 556 13.97 -2.51 -18.04
C ILE A 556 14.19 -3.80 -17.27
N GLY A 557 14.22 -3.69 -15.94
CA GLY A 557 14.44 -4.79 -15.03
C GLY A 557 15.89 -5.25 -14.91
N ARG A 558 16.87 -4.45 -15.32
CA ARG A 558 18.29 -4.64 -14.99
C ARG A 558 18.70 -3.73 -13.85
N VAL A 559 19.89 -3.98 -13.29
CA VAL A 559 20.55 -3.07 -12.36
C VAL A 559 21.67 -2.36 -13.11
N GLU A 560 21.56 -1.04 -13.25
CA GLU A 560 22.51 -0.18 -13.95
C GLU A 560 23.29 0.68 -12.96
N ARG A 561 24.55 0.98 -13.30
CA ARG A 561 25.38 1.91 -12.51
C ARG A 561 25.20 3.31 -13.04
N VAL A 562 24.69 4.21 -12.19
CA VAL A 562 24.40 5.60 -12.57
C VAL A 562 25.26 6.54 -11.73
N ARG A 563 25.99 7.43 -12.39
CA ARG A 563 26.69 8.54 -11.75
C ARG A 563 25.69 9.66 -11.51
N VAL A 564 25.44 10.00 -10.25
CA VAL A 564 24.53 11.09 -9.87
C VAL A 564 25.23 12.42 -10.08
N GLU A 565 24.60 13.29 -10.86
CA GLU A 565 25.13 14.60 -11.26
C GLU A 565 24.41 15.74 -10.53
N ARG A 566 23.11 15.56 -10.26
CA ARG A 566 22.28 16.50 -9.52
C ARG A 566 21.15 15.78 -8.80
N SER A 567 20.49 16.47 -7.88
CA SER A 567 19.37 15.96 -7.12
C SER A 567 18.25 17.00 -6.98
N SER A 568 17.05 16.54 -6.71
CA SER A 568 15.96 17.32 -6.11
C SER A 568 15.63 16.76 -4.73
N ALA A 569 14.60 17.28 -4.08
CA ALA A 569 14.15 16.76 -2.78
C ALA A 569 13.77 15.27 -2.83
N LEU A 570 13.24 14.78 -3.97
CA LEU A 570 12.64 13.44 -4.07
C LEU A 570 13.26 12.55 -5.14
N ALA A 571 14.25 13.06 -5.90
CA ALA A 571 14.84 12.31 -7.01
C ALA A 571 16.31 12.66 -7.23
N LEU A 572 17.03 11.69 -7.78
CA LEU A 572 18.40 11.81 -8.27
C LEU A 572 18.38 11.86 -9.80
N PHE A 573 19.35 12.54 -10.38
CA PHE A 573 19.51 12.64 -11.83
C PHE A 573 20.96 12.38 -12.21
N GLY A 574 21.19 11.67 -13.30
CA GLY A 574 22.53 11.34 -13.72
C GLY A 574 22.62 10.58 -15.03
N SER A 575 23.76 9.95 -15.26
CA SER A 575 24.08 9.22 -16.49
C SER A 575 24.65 7.83 -16.18
N THR A 576 24.43 6.87 -17.08
CA THR A 576 25.00 5.52 -16.95
C THR A 576 26.53 5.56 -17.04
N VAL A 577 27.21 4.82 -16.17
CA VAL A 577 28.66 4.65 -16.24
C VAL A 577 28.97 3.43 -17.11
N GLN A 578 29.74 3.60 -18.19
CA GLN A 578 30.21 2.47 -19.00
C GLN A 578 31.15 1.59 -18.18
N THR A 579 30.94 0.29 -18.24
CA THR A 579 31.89 -0.69 -17.71
C THR A 579 32.94 -0.93 -18.79
N ASN A 580 34.18 -0.50 -18.55
CA ASN A 580 35.34 -0.88 -19.37
C ASN A 580 35.66 -2.37 -19.24
#